data_AF-A0A4U1C472-F1
#
_entry.id   AF-A0A4U1C472-F1
#
_cell.length_a   1.000
_cell.length_b   1.000
_cell.length_c   1.000
_cell.angle_alpha   90.00
_cell.angle_beta   90.00
_cell.angle_gamma   90.00
#
_symmetry.space_group_name_H-M   'P 1'
#
loop_
_entity.id
_entity.type
_entity.pdbx_description
1 polymer ?
#
loop_
_entity_poly.entity_id
_entity_poly.type
_entity_poly.pdbx_seq_one_letter_code
_entity_poly.pdbx_strand_id
1 'polypeptide(L)'
;MTQLIKDLEMASGLIEYLEQEKAQSRQWVVYDTDNPITSKYDLHCFTDESEAIDFAKEYQQIWNWHEAVPIGTMIYDLKELDKLQSKEIDLNNNKETSLKTIKDMNLNNLENLRDEMKKLGFSTPLIAKMEEHMKNDDPTFKLYDQVKANRGQVDITLHFKQSGQSDYYYLNRLEAVHNQSKPLEEGQKYMVITKTDEGKNIVKKLENVAEAIDFFKKQSGNSQLAVGKDAANKSMLANMEEGKVNYVAKDFNREFYSPPLPQTFWLDHGKGFTKEQAANLVQGRAVYRDDLLSREGNPYKAWMQLDTEKERDRQNNLTFRQFTNAYGYDVKALLDDYKIKEMADPKKAEALETALINGNRPLVTVEKDGQETKMYLETAVRYGKLNFYAENGKPEKREQFQKETGLEMSNTFTKKMEQSKDKEVAQGQGMGV
;
A
#
# COMPACT_ATOMS: atom_id res chain seq x y z
N MET A 1 24.80 8.02 1.11
CA MET A 1 26.01 7.48 0.45
C MET A 1 26.84 6.53 1.31
N THR A 2 27.35 6.95 2.48
CA THR A 2 28.21 6.11 3.35
C THR A 2 27.58 4.78 3.79
N GLN A 3 26.27 4.71 3.73
CA GLN A 3 25.46 3.56 4.06
C GLN A 3 25.35 2.52 2.90
N LEU A 4 25.78 2.83 1.67
CA LEU A 4 25.63 1.97 0.48
C LEU A 4 26.81 1.02 0.21
N ILE A 5 27.92 1.14 0.94
CA ILE A 5 29.19 0.46 0.64
C ILE A 5 29.58 -0.44 1.80
N LYS A 6 29.73 -1.74 1.51
CA LYS A 6 29.77 -2.81 2.53
C LYS A 6 31.18 -3.31 2.88
N ASP A 7 32.23 -2.91 2.16
CA ASP A 7 33.57 -3.49 2.29
C ASP A 7 34.70 -2.44 2.14
N LEU A 8 35.72 -2.53 2.99
CA LEU A 8 36.89 -1.64 3.09
C LEU A 8 37.83 -1.77 1.88
N GLU A 9 38.00 -2.99 1.35
CA GLU A 9 38.75 -3.22 0.11
C GLU A 9 38.04 -2.59 -1.10
N MET A 10 36.70 -2.52 -1.04
CA MET A 10 35.88 -1.93 -2.10
C MET A 10 35.89 -0.40 -2.07
N ALA A 11 35.84 0.23 -0.88
CA ALA A 11 35.89 1.69 -0.75
C ALA A 11 37.17 2.27 -1.37
N SER A 12 38.32 1.63 -1.14
CA SER A 12 39.61 2.03 -1.73
C SER A 12 39.59 1.94 -3.26
N GLY A 13 39.05 0.85 -3.82
CA GLY A 13 38.93 0.68 -5.28
C GLY A 13 37.94 1.66 -5.92
N LEU A 14 36.87 2.03 -5.23
CA LEU A 14 35.92 3.04 -5.68
C LEU A 14 36.52 4.46 -5.64
N ILE A 15 37.29 4.79 -4.59
CA ILE A 15 38.04 6.06 -4.52
C ILE A 15 39.02 6.15 -5.69
N GLU A 16 39.79 5.10 -5.95
CA GLU A 16 40.75 5.07 -7.06
C GLU A 16 40.04 5.27 -8.42
N TYR A 17 38.92 4.57 -8.65
CA TYR A 17 38.10 4.76 -9.83
C TYR A 17 37.61 6.20 -9.99
N LEU A 18 37.08 6.80 -8.93
CA LEU A 18 36.54 8.16 -8.96
C LEU A 18 37.63 9.22 -9.18
N GLU A 19 38.83 9.05 -8.63
CA GLU A 19 39.97 9.93 -8.91
C GLU A 19 40.44 9.78 -10.38
N GLN A 20 40.38 8.57 -10.96
CA GLN A 20 40.65 8.35 -12.39
C GLN A 20 39.62 9.04 -13.29
N GLU A 21 38.32 8.95 -12.98
CA GLU A 21 37.27 9.64 -13.72
C GLU A 21 37.44 11.17 -13.63
N LYS A 22 37.85 11.67 -12.46
CA LYS A 22 38.19 13.09 -12.26
C LYS A 22 39.38 13.55 -13.11
N ALA A 23 40.40 12.71 -13.26
CA ALA A 23 41.52 12.96 -14.17
C ALA A 23 41.10 12.98 -15.65
N GLN A 24 39.98 12.32 -15.99
CA GLN A 24 39.33 12.36 -17.31
C GLN A 24 38.32 13.50 -17.47
N SER A 25 38.41 14.54 -16.62
CA SER A 25 37.54 15.73 -16.63
C SER A 25 36.08 15.48 -16.21
N ARG A 26 35.73 14.30 -15.67
CA ARG A 26 34.40 14.08 -15.09
C ARG A 26 34.32 14.68 -13.70
N GLN A 27 33.26 15.40 -13.37
CA GLN A 27 33.11 16.09 -12.08
C GLN A 27 31.92 15.59 -11.26
N TRP A 28 31.00 14.85 -11.87
CA TRP A 28 29.75 14.40 -11.25
C TRP A 28 29.59 12.90 -11.31
N VAL A 29 28.93 12.31 -10.32
CA VAL A 29 28.59 10.89 -10.26
C VAL A 29 27.12 10.72 -9.87
N VAL A 30 26.44 9.79 -10.53
CA VAL A 30 25.07 9.36 -10.23
C VAL A 30 25.10 7.92 -9.73
N TYR A 31 24.36 7.65 -8.66
CA TYR A 31 24.22 6.31 -8.09
C TYR A 31 22.79 6.06 -7.61
N ASP A 32 22.42 4.78 -7.50
CA ASP A 32 21.13 4.35 -6.96
C ASP A 32 21.14 4.45 -5.43
N THR A 33 20.19 5.18 -4.85
CA THR A 33 20.13 5.42 -3.41
C THR A 33 19.53 4.25 -2.61
N ASP A 34 18.84 3.31 -3.26
CA ASP A 34 18.15 2.17 -2.66
C ASP A 34 18.91 0.83 -2.81
N ASN A 35 19.83 0.75 -3.78
CA ASN A 35 20.63 -0.44 -4.05
C ASN A 35 22.09 -0.25 -3.63
N PRO A 36 22.70 -1.20 -2.88
CA PRO A 36 24.10 -1.10 -2.48
C PRO A 36 25.04 -0.92 -3.67
N ILE A 37 26.04 -0.05 -3.52
CA ILE A 37 27.13 0.08 -4.47
C ILE A 37 28.09 -1.07 -4.20
N THR A 38 28.11 -2.03 -5.12
CA THR A 38 28.91 -3.26 -5.02
C THR A 38 30.07 -3.27 -5.99
N SER A 39 30.09 -2.35 -6.95
CA SER A 39 31.17 -2.19 -7.93
C SER A 39 31.17 -0.80 -8.56
N LYS A 40 32.24 -0.49 -9.31
CA LYS A 40 32.30 0.73 -10.13
C LYS A 40 31.20 0.82 -11.20
N TYR A 41 30.57 -0.29 -11.56
CA TYR A 41 29.50 -0.31 -12.57
C TYR A 41 28.17 0.23 -12.04
N ASP A 42 28.07 0.41 -10.71
CA ASP A 42 26.91 1.02 -10.05
C ASP A 42 27.03 2.56 -9.98
N LEU A 43 28.12 3.12 -10.54
CA LEU A 43 28.41 4.56 -10.57
C LEU A 43 28.46 5.07 -12.01
N HIS A 44 27.69 6.12 -12.29
CA HIS A 44 27.67 6.77 -13.60
C HIS A 44 28.32 8.16 -13.51
N CYS A 45 29.50 8.34 -14.11
CA CYS A 45 30.26 9.59 -14.01
C CYS A 45 30.09 10.48 -15.25
N PHE A 46 29.88 11.79 -15.02
CA PHE A 46 29.57 12.80 -16.03
C PHE A 46 30.50 14.01 -15.93
N THR A 47 30.70 14.71 -17.05
CA THR A 47 31.49 15.95 -17.13
C THR A 47 30.78 17.09 -16.41
N ASP A 48 29.49 17.26 -16.71
CA ASP A 48 28.70 18.41 -16.29
C ASP A 48 27.50 18.00 -15.43
N GLU A 49 27.13 18.90 -14.52
CA GLU A 49 26.03 18.73 -13.57
C GLU A 49 24.69 18.47 -14.27
N SER A 50 24.42 19.20 -15.36
CA SER A 50 23.17 19.08 -16.10
C SER A 50 22.97 17.69 -16.69
N GLU A 51 24.03 17.07 -17.24
CA GLU A 51 23.95 15.71 -17.79
C GLU A 51 23.70 14.67 -16.68
N ALA A 52 24.38 14.81 -15.54
CA ALA A 52 24.18 13.94 -14.39
C ALA A 52 22.75 14.04 -13.84
N ILE A 53 22.22 15.26 -13.74
CA ILE A 53 20.85 15.50 -13.27
C ILE A 53 19.82 14.96 -14.28
N ASP A 54 20.04 15.14 -15.58
CA ASP A 54 19.12 14.64 -16.61
C ASP A 54 19.13 13.11 -16.66
N PHE A 55 20.30 12.48 -16.53
CA PHE A 55 20.42 11.04 -16.36
C PHE A 55 19.67 10.56 -15.11
N ALA A 56 19.87 11.20 -13.95
CA ALA A 56 19.14 10.86 -12.74
C ALA A 56 17.62 10.98 -12.93
N LYS A 57 17.15 12.01 -13.66
CA LYS A 57 15.74 12.26 -13.97
C LYS A 57 15.08 11.24 -14.89
N GLU A 58 15.82 10.62 -15.81
CA GLU A 58 15.25 9.56 -16.66
C GLU A 58 14.73 8.36 -15.84
N TYR A 59 15.30 8.14 -14.66
CA TYR A 59 14.89 7.11 -13.71
C TYR A 59 13.91 7.61 -12.62
N GLN A 60 13.51 8.89 -12.63
CA GLN A 60 12.68 9.55 -11.59
C GLN A 60 11.15 9.46 -11.79
N GLN A 61 10.62 8.44 -12.48
CA GLN A 61 9.20 8.50 -12.83
C GLN A 61 8.22 8.26 -11.68
N ILE A 62 8.63 7.78 -10.49
CA ILE A 62 7.70 7.67 -9.33
C ILE A 62 8.32 8.04 -7.96
N TRP A 63 9.62 7.85 -7.69
CA TRP A 63 10.31 8.38 -6.48
C TRP A 63 11.81 8.68 -6.78
N ASN A 64 12.45 9.55 -5.99
CA ASN A 64 13.85 9.97 -6.17
C ASN A 64 14.84 8.83 -5.86
N TRP A 65 15.05 7.92 -6.81
CA TRP A 65 15.89 6.73 -6.61
C TRP A 65 17.33 6.85 -7.16
N HIS A 66 17.67 7.93 -7.86
CA HIS A 66 19.02 8.20 -8.35
C HIS A 66 19.44 9.62 -7.94
N GLU A 67 20.60 9.74 -7.31
CA GLU A 67 21.15 11.01 -6.81
C GLU A 67 22.41 11.39 -7.58
N ALA A 68 22.47 12.64 -8.07
CA ALA A 68 23.64 13.22 -8.71
C ALA A 68 24.43 14.06 -7.70
N VAL A 69 25.71 13.73 -7.49
CA VAL A 69 26.59 14.44 -6.56
C VAL A 69 27.95 14.74 -7.19
N PRO A 70 28.69 15.76 -6.72
CA PRO A 70 30.07 15.96 -7.15
C PRO A 70 30.95 14.77 -6.75
N ILE A 71 31.84 14.34 -7.65
CA ILE A 71 32.81 13.26 -7.39
C ILE A 71 33.66 13.56 -6.14
N GLY A 72 34.00 14.84 -5.92
CA GLY A 72 34.74 15.25 -4.72
C GLY A 72 33.99 14.97 -3.42
N THR A 73 32.67 15.15 -3.40
CA THR A 73 31.81 14.83 -2.26
C THR A 73 31.76 13.32 -2.03
N MET A 74 31.63 12.54 -3.12
CA MET A 74 31.68 11.07 -3.08
C MET A 74 32.99 10.55 -2.48
N ILE A 75 34.12 11.06 -2.94
CA ILE A 75 35.44 10.65 -2.42
C ILE A 75 35.61 11.03 -0.95
N TYR A 76 35.10 12.20 -0.53
CA TYR A 76 35.17 12.62 0.87
C TYR A 76 34.42 11.66 1.79
N ASP A 77 33.18 11.33 1.43
CA ASP A 77 32.33 10.41 2.19
C ASP A 77 32.93 8.99 2.27
N LEU A 78 33.54 8.50 1.18
CA LEU A 78 34.26 7.22 1.16
C LEU A 78 35.48 7.22 2.08
N LYS A 79 36.22 8.34 2.17
CA LYS A 79 37.39 8.49 3.06
C LYS A 79 36.99 8.60 4.53
N GLU A 80 35.84 9.18 4.84
CA GLU A 80 35.33 9.23 6.21
C GLU A 80 34.84 7.86 6.71
N LEU A 81 34.30 7.00 5.83
CA LEU A 81 34.00 5.60 6.16
C LEU A 81 35.24 4.82 6.60
N ASP A 82 36.32 4.94 5.83
CA ASP A 82 37.59 4.26 6.11
C ASP A 82 38.13 4.61 7.51
N LYS A 83 37.99 5.88 7.92
CA LYS A 83 38.38 6.37 9.25
C LYS A 83 37.46 5.91 10.39
N LEU A 84 36.15 5.74 10.13
CA LEU A 84 35.18 5.34 11.14
C LEU A 84 35.29 3.85 11.49
N GLN A 85 35.54 2.98 10.51
CA GLN A 85 35.71 1.54 10.72
C GLN A 85 37.09 1.16 11.29
N SER A 86 38.15 1.90 10.96
CA SER A 86 39.47 1.69 11.57
C SER A 86 39.50 2.03 13.07
N LYS A 87 38.68 2.99 13.53
CA LYS A 87 38.40 3.21 14.96
C LYS A 87 37.67 2.04 15.64
N GLU A 88 36.83 1.31 14.92
CA GLU A 88 36.05 0.18 15.43
C GLU A 88 36.93 -1.08 15.61
N ILE A 89 37.96 -1.24 14.77
CA ILE A 89 38.94 -2.35 14.85
C ILE A 89 39.84 -2.21 16.09
N ASP A 90 40.24 -0.99 16.47
CA ASP A 90 41.05 -0.75 17.68
C ASP A 90 40.29 -1.03 18.99
N LEU A 91 38.96 -0.95 18.97
CA LEU A 91 38.09 -1.29 20.12
C LEU A 91 37.83 -2.81 20.26
N ASN A 92 37.98 -3.58 19.18
CA ASN A 92 37.62 -5.01 19.13
C ASN A 92 38.74 -6.00 19.46
N ASN A 93 40.00 -5.56 19.57
CA ASN A 93 41.14 -6.43 19.90
C ASN A 93 41.20 -6.92 21.36
N ASN A 94 40.15 -6.70 22.17
CA ASN A 94 40.17 -6.98 23.60
C ASN A 94 39.05 -7.88 24.13
N LYS A 95 38.37 -8.67 23.28
CA LYS A 95 37.42 -9.70 23.76
C LYS A 95 37.16 -10.79 22.70
N GLU A 96 37.90 -11.89 22.80
CA GLU A 96 37.45 -13.18 22.28
C GLU A 96 37.23 -14.14 23.45
N THR A 97 35.97 -14.44 23.78
CA THR A 97 35.39 -15.80 23.76
C THR A 97 33.98 -15.83 24.37
N SER A 98 33.07 -16.48 23.64
CA SER A 98 31.79 -17.07 24.07
C SER A 98 30.67 -16.17 24.60
N LEU A 99 29.77 -15.77 23.70
CA LEU A 99 28.32 -16.02 23.67
C LEU A 99 27.72 -15.08 22.61
N LYS A 100 26.90 -15.61 21.70
CA LYS A 100 26.14 -14.83 20.71
C LYS A 100 25.42 -13.68 21.43
N THR A 101 25.96 -12.47 21.35
CA THR A 101 25.25 -11.28 21.80
C THR A 101 24.13 -11.07 20.81
N ILE A 102 22.89 -11.22 21.29
CA ILE A 102 21.68 -10.78 20.60
C ILE A 102 21.99 -9.36 20.12
N LYS A 103 21.92 -9.11 18.81
CA LYS A 103 21.97 -7.74 18.31
C LYS A 103 20.77 -7.04 18.92
N ASP A 104 20.98 -6.10 19.83
CA ASP A 104 19.89 -5.44 20.51
C ASP A 104 19.03 -4.71 19.47
N MET A 105 17.75 -5.12 19.37
CA MET A 105 16.77 -4.53 18.44
C MET A 105 16.68 -3.02 18.64
N ASN A 106 16.61 -2.25 17.55
CA ASN A 106 16.43 -0.81 17.60
C ASN A 106 15.07 -0.42 18.20
N LEU A 107 15.06 -0.07 19.49
CA LEU A 107 13.84 0.23 20.23
C LEU A 107 13.15 1.52 19.76
N ASN A 108 13.89 2.50 19.27
CA ASN A 108 13.32 3.75 18.73
C ASN A 108 12.59 3.48 17.42
N ASN A 109 13.20 2.71 16.52
CA ASN A 109 12.54 2.30 15.27
C ASN A 109 11.30 1.43 15.56
N LEU A 110 11.38 0.52 16.53
CA LEU A 110 10.23 -0.26 16.97
C LEU A 110 9.08 0.61 17.48
N GLU A 111 9.36 1.61 18.32
CA GLU A 111 8.36 2.53 18.85
C GLU A 111 7.69 3.34 17.73
N ASN A 112 8.49 3.91 16.82
CA ASN A 112 7.98 4.63 15.65
C ASN A 112 7.09 3.73 14.80
N LEU A 113 7.55 2.53 14.43
CA LEU A 113 6.81 1.64 13.55
C LEU A 113 5.52 1.11 14.20
N ARG A 114 5.49 0.96 15.53
CA ARG A 114 4.24 0.68 16.28
C ARG A 114 3.25 1.82 16.13
N ASP A 115 3.68 3.05 16.27
CA ASP A 115 2.80 4.22 16.18
C ASP A 115 2.32 4.47 14.76
N GLU A 116 3.16 4.23 13.76
CA GLU A 116 2.77 4.20 12.35
C GLU A 116 1.69 3.15 12.09
N MET A 117 1.90 1.92 12.55
CA MET A 117 0.92 0.84 12.41
C MET A 117 -0.41 1.16 13.08
N LYS A 118 -0.40 1.75 14.28
CA LYS A 118 -1.62 2.20 14.97
C LYS A 118 -2.33 3.29 14.16
N LYS A 119 -1.60 4.29 13.69
CA LYS A 119 -2.14 5.41 12.91
C LYS A 119 -2.78 4.94 11.59
N LEU A 120 -2.20 3.92 10.96
CA LEU A 120 -2.75 3.29 9.76
C LEU A 120 -3.94 2.34 10.03
N GLY A 121 -4.31 2.13 11.29
CA GLY A 121 -5.48 1.34 11.69
C GLY A 121 -5.22 -0.16 11.83
N PHE A 122 -3.98 -0.57 12.07
CA PHE A 122 -3.64 -1.98 12.31
C PHE A 122 -3.80 -2.37 13.78
N SER A 123 -4.15 -3.64 13.99
CA SER A 123 -4.52 -4.16 15.32
C SER A 123 -3.28 -4.49 16.16
N THR A 124 -3.42 -4.44 17.48
CA THR A 124 -2.36 -4.83 18.43
C THR A 124 -1.78 -6.22 18.17
N PRO A 125 -2.58 -7.27 17.83
CA PRO A 125 -2.02 -8.58 17.49
C PRO A 125 -1.16 -8.57 16.21
N LEU A 126 -1.51 -7.77 15.20
CA LEU A 126 -0.71 -7.65 13.98
C LEU A 126 0.59 -6.92 14.25
N ILE A 127 0.53 -5.85 15.07
CA ILE A 127 1.71 -5.13 15.55
C ILE A 127 2.64 -6.10 16.29
N ALA A 128 2.14 -6.92 17.21
CA ALA A 128 2.97 -7.90 17.92
C ALA A 128 3.73 -8.87 16.98
N LYS A 129 3.11 -9.29 15.87
CA LYS A 129 3.78 -10.12 14.84
C LYS A 129 4.89 -9.36 14.12
N MET A 130 4.69 -8.08 13.81
CA MET A 130 5.74 -7.21 13.27
C MET A 130 6.94 -7.15 14.23
N GLU A 131 6.68 -6.95 15.53
CA GLU A 131 7.76 -6.92 16.53
C GLU A 131 8.52 -8.24 16.62
N GLU A 132 7.83 -9.37 16.49
CA GLU A 132 8.46 -10.69 16.47
C GLU A 132 9.43 -10.83 15.30
N HIS A 133 9.02 -10.42 14.09
CA HIS A 133 9.92 -10.41 12.93
C HIS A 133 11.13 -9.49 13.12
N MET A 134 10.93 -8.31 13.72
CA MET A 134 12.04 -7.41 14.06
C MET A 134 12.99 -8.00 15.10
N LYS A 135 12.46 -8.67 16.14
CA LYS A 135 13.28 -9.38 17.15
C LYS A 135 14.06 -10.55 16.57
N ASN A 136 13.55 -11.16 15.50
CA ASN A 136 14.19 -12.26 14.80
C ASN A 136 15.18 -11.79 13.72
N ASP A 137 15.38 -10.47 13.56
CA ASP A 137 16.21 -9.87 12.51
C ASP A 137 15.81 -10.31 11.08
N ASP A 138 14.51 -10.54 10.83
CA ASP A 138 14.03 -10.95 9.51
C ASP A 138 14.19 -9.76 8.53
N PRO A 139 15.07 -9.80 7.51
CA PRO A 139 15.40 -8.60 6.73
C PRO A 139 14.28 -8.14 5.78
N THR A 140 13.34 -9.02 5.45
CA THR A 140 12.16 -8.72 4.64
C THR A 140 11.06 -9.69 5.04
N PHE A 141 9.89 -9.16 5.36
CA PHE A 141 8.74 -9.97 5.74
C PHE A 141 7.44 -9.30 5.32
N LYS A 142 6.37 -10.10 5.30
CA LYS A 142 5.02 -9.64 5.02
C LYS A 142 4.11 -9.94 6.18
N LEU A 143 3.18 -9.02 6.43
CA LEU A 143 2.05 -9.27 7.32
C LEU A 143 0.75 -9.18 6.54
N TYR A 144 -0.27 -9.90 7.01
CA TYR A 144 -1.55 -10.01 6.34
C TYR A 144 -2.67 -9.62 7.29
N ASP A 145 -3.62 -8.84 6.78
CA ASP A 145 -4.85 -8.46 7.48
C ASP A 145 -6.04 -8.58 6.51
N GLN A 146 -7.25 -8.56 7.04
CA GLN A 146 -8.47 -8.64 6.25
C GLN A 146 -9.47 -7.60 6.72
N VAL A 147 -10.14 -6.96 5.76
CA VAL A 147 -11.24 -6.03 6.01
C VAL A 147 -12.52 -6.61 5.43
N LYS A 148 -13.59 -6.65 6.22
CA LYS A 148 -14.90 -7.10 5.75
C LYS A 148 -15.38 -6.15 4.64
N ALA A 149 -15.78 -6.73 3.51
CA ALA A 149 -16.39 -6.00 2.41
C ALA A 149 -17.91 -6.20 2.41
N ASN A 150 -18.62 -5.35 1.68
CA ASN A 150 -20.06 -5.56 1.44
C ASN A 150 -20.32 -6.87 0.70
N ARG A 151 -19.38 -7.26 -0.17
CA ARG A 151 -19.36 -8.54 -0.87
C ARG A 151 -17.94 -9.11 -0.81
N GLY A 152 -17.81 -10.29 -0.19
CA GLY A 152 -16.52 -10.94 0.02
C GLY A 152 -15.69 -10.26 1.10
N GLN A 153 -14.40 -10.05 0.83
CA GLN A 153 -13.45 -9.42 1.74
C GLN A 153 -12.42 -8.59 0.97
N VAL A 154 -11.73 -7.68 1.66
CA VAL A 154 -10.50 -7.08 1.16
C VAL A 154 -9.33 -7.71 1.88
N ASP A 155 -8.44 -8.33 1.12
CA ASP A 155 -7.16 -8.84 1.62
C ASP A 155 -6.14 -7.69 1.62
N ILE A 156 -5.46 -7.50 2.75
CA ILE A 156 -4.42 -6.48 2.92
C ILE A 156 -3.08 -7.20 3.14
N THR A 157 -2.07 -6.80 2.38
CA THR A 157 -0.69 -7.29 2.54
C THR A 157 0.23 -6.11 2.84
N LEU A 158 0.97 -6.20 3.94
CA LEU A 158 1.93 -5.19 4.38
C LEU A 158 3.33 -5.65 4.06
N HIS A 159 4.14 -4.79 3.44
CA HIS A 159 5.50 -5.11 3.01
C HIS A 159 6.51 -4.40 3.88
N PHE A 160 7.22 -5.17 4.70
CA PHE A 160 8.28 -4.67 5.57
C PHE A 160 9.64 -5.03 5.02
N LYS A 161 10.59 -4.11 5.16
CA LYS A 161 11.99 -4.32 4.79
C LYS A 161 12.89 -3.64 5.81
N GLN A 162 13.94 -4.34 6.24
CA GLN A 162 15.04 -3.73 6.97
C GLN A 162 15.92 -2.95 6.00
N SER A 163 16.42 -1.80 6.44
CA SER A 163 17.49 -1.09 5.74
C SER A 163 18.65 -2.03 5.46
N GLY A 164 19.23 -1.95 4.27
CA GLY A 164 20.47 -2.67 3.97
C GLY A 164 21.69 -2.10 4.72
N GLN A 165 21.50 -1.02 5.48
CA GLN A 165 22.55 -0.11 5.92
C GLN A 165 22.43 0.33 7.39
N SER A 166 21.30 0.01 8.01
CA SER A 166 21.01 0.28 9.40
C SER A 166 20.12 -0.83 9.95
N ASP A 167 19.88 -0.81 11.24
CA ASP A 167 18.94 -1.73 11.91
C ASP A 167 17.46 -1.30 11.77
N TYR A 168 17.19 -0.16 11.13
CA TYR A 168 15.84 0.34 10.86
C TYR A 168 15.02 -0.58 9.96
N TYR A 169 13.76 -0.75 10.33
CA TYR A 169 12.70 -1.38 9.56
C TYR A 169 11.71 -0.33 9.05
N TYR A 170 11.21 -0.56 7.84
CA TYR A 170 10.24 0.31 7.19
C TYR A 170 9.04 -0.47 6.67
N LEU A 171 7.85 0.11 6.83
CA LEU A 171 6.64 -0.28 6.13
C LEU A 171 6.48 0.59 4.88
N ASN A 172 6.99 0.11 3.74
CA ASN A 172 7.07 0.94 2.53
C ASN A 172 5.73 1.02 1.78
N ARG A 173 4.96 -0.07 1.81
CA ARG A 173 3.68 -0.16 1.09
C ARG A 173 2.72 -1.13 1.75
N LEU A 174 1.45 -0.90 1.48
CA LEU A 174 0.41 -1.90 1.60
C LEU A 174 -0.19 -2.20 0.23
N GLU A 175 -0.59 -3.44 0.02
CA GLU A 175 -1.36 -3.88 -1.14
C GLU A 175 -2.77 -4.26 -0.66
N ALA A 176 -3.81 -3.77 -1.33
CA ALA A 176 -5.19 -4.16 -1.05
C ALA A 176 -5.81 -4.84 -2.27
N VAL A 177 -6.53 -5.94 -2.03
CA VAL A 177 -7.15 -6.76 -3.07
C VAL A 177 -8.61 -7.00 -2.70
N HIS A 178 -9.56 -6.52 -3.51
CA HIS A 178 -10.98 -6.81 -3.28
C HIS A 178 -11.35 -8.18 -3.83
N ASN A 179 -11.46 -9.17 -2.93
CA ASN A 179 -11.93 -10.49 -3.26
C ASN A 179 -13.46 -10.57 -3.09
N GLN A 180 -14.16 -10.87 -4.17
CA GLN A 180 -15.63 -10.98 -4.16
C GLN A 180 -16.14 -12.40 -3.87
N SER A 181 -15.23 -13.36 -3.72
CA SER A 181 -15.51 -14.75 -3.38
C SER A 181 -15.83 -14.89 -1.89
N LYS A 182 -16.29 -16.09 -1.46
CA LYS A 182 -16.60 -16.33 -0.05
C LYS A 182 -15.33 -16.12 0.79
N PRO A 183 -15.38 -15.28 1.85
CA PRO A 183 -14.29 -15.13 2.80
C PRO A 183 -13.80 -16.46 3.37
N LEU A 184 -12.53 -16.51 3.74
CA LEU A 184 -12.01 -17.63 4.53
C LEU A 184 -12.72 -17.66 5.89
N GLU A 185 -13.12 -18.85 6.34
CA GLU A 185 -13.64 -19.01 7.70
C GLU A 185 -12.49 -18.94 8.71
N GLU A 186 -12.81 -18.64 9.98
CA GLU A 186 -11.80 -18.50 11.02
C GLU A 186 -10.89 -19.73 11.12
N GLY A 187 -9.58 -19.50 11.03
CA GLY A 187 -8.54 -20.53 11.05
C GLY A 187 -8.31 -21.25 9.71
N GLN A 188 -9.08 -20.97 8.65
CA GLN A 188 -8.78 -21.49 7.32
C GLN A 188 -7.61 -20.74 6.68
N LYS A 189 -6.83 -21.46 5.88
CA LYS A 189 -5.76 -20.92 5.04
C LYS A 189 -5.81 -21.56 3.66
N TYR A 190 -5.22 -20.88 2.68
CA TYR A 190 -4.90 -21.53 1.41
C TYR A 190 -3.69 -22.45 1.61
N MET A 191 -3.69 -23.57 0.90
CA MET A 191 -2.63 -24.57 0.92
C MET A 191 -2.33 -25.03 -0.49
N VAL A 192 -1.04 -25.05 -0.83
CA VAL A 192 -0.55 -25.76 -2.00
C VAL A 192 0.19 -27.01 -1.54
N ILE A 193 -0.34 -28.16 -1.94
CA ILE A 193 0.14 -29.49 -1.55
C ILE A 193 0.82 -30.09 -2.77
N THR A 194 2.13 -30.21 -2.73
CA THR A 194 2.95 -30.73 -3.82
C THR A 194 3.38 -32.15 -3.50
N LYS A 195 3.18 -33.10 -4.42
CA LYS A 195 3.67 -34.47 -4.28
C LYS A 195 5.11 -34.55 -4.78
N THR A 196 6.00 -35.05 -3.93
CA THR A 196 7.38 -35.37 -4.31
C THR A 196 7.46 -36.72 -5.02
N ASP A 197 8.57 -36.96 -5.72
CA ASP A 197 8.85 -38.23 -6.40
C ASP A 197 8.91 -39.43 -5.43
N GLU A 198 9.22 -39.17 -4.16
CA GLU A 198 9.18 -40.16 -3.06
C GLU A 198 7.77 -40.41 -2.50
N GLY A 199 6.73 -39.81 -3.08
CA GLY A 199 5.34 -39.93 -2.62
C GLY A 199 5.00 -39.14 -1.36
N LYS A 200 5.93 -38.35 -0.81
CA LYS A 200 5.67 -37.45 0.33
C LYS A 200 5.00 -36.16 -0.13
N ASN A 201 4.13 -35.61 0.70
CA ASN A 201 3.47 -34.32 0.46
C ASN A 201 4.23 -33.18 1.14
N ILE A 202 4.51 -32.12 0.39
CA ILE A 202 4.98 -30.83 0.91
C ILE A 202 3.79 -29.88 0.93
N VAL A 203 3.49 -29.28 2.08
CA VAL A 203 2.36 -28.37 2.25
C VAL A 203 2.87 -26.95 2.48
N LYS A 204 2.63 -26.05 1.53
CA LYS A 204 2.85 -24.61 1.70
C LYS A 204 1.54 -23.93 2.08
N LYS A 205 1.48 -23.34 3.28
CA LYS A 205 0.34 -22.52 3.73
C LYS A 205 0.52 -21.08 3.25
N LEU A 206 -0.56 -20.46 2.79
CA LEU A 206 -0.60 -19.11 2.22
C LEU A 206 -1.83 -18.38 2.77
N GLU A 207 -1.66 -17.10 3.11
CA GLU A 207 -2.70 -16.31 3.78
C GLU A 207 -3.69 -15.67 2.79
N ASN A 208 -3.24 -15.39 1.55
CA ASN A 208 -4.09 -14.78 0.53
C ASN A 208 -4.20 -15.64 -0.74
N VAL A 209 -5.30 -15.43 -1.46
CA VAL A 209 -5.65 -16.22 -2.64
C VAL A 209 -4.71 -15.99 -3.82
N ALA A 210 -4.23 -14.75 -4.00
CA ALA A 210 -3.43 -14.36 -5.15
C ALA A 210 -2.06 -15.05 -5.10
N GLU A 211 -1.39 -15.01 -3.95
CA GLU A 211 -0.14 -15.75 -3.70
C GLU A 211 -0.36 -17.26 -3.79
N ALA A 212 -1.50 -17.76 -3.34
CA ALA A 212 -1.84 -19.18 -3.46
C ALA A 212 -2.00 -19.64 -4.92
N ILE A 213 -2.68 -18.86 -5.74
CA ILE A 213 -2.83 -19.11 -7.17
C ILE A 213 -1.48 -18.99 -7.88
N ASP A 214 -0.72 -17.92 -7.62
CA ASP A 214 0.60 -17.70 -8.22
C ASP A 214 1.58 -18.83 -7.90
N PHE A 215 1.69 -19.20 -6.62
CA PHE A 215 2.53 -20.30 -6.19
C PHE A 215 2.09 -21.64 -6.80
N PHE A 216 0.78 -21.92 -6.83
CA PHE A 216 0.24 -23.13 -7.46
C PHE A 216 0.53 -23.20 -8.96
N LYS A 217 0.37 -22.09 -9.70
CA LYS A 217 0.62 -22.03 -11.15
C LYS A 217 2.10 -22.19 -11.51
N LYS A 218 3.01 -21.92 -10.58
CA LYS A 218 4.46 -22.11 -10.75
C LYS A 218 4.92 -23.56 -10.50
N GLN A 219 4.05 -24.45 -10.03
CA GLN A 219 4.40 -25.85 -9.84
C GLN A 219 4.54 -26.57 -11.19
N SER A 220 5.50 -27.49 -11.28
CA SER A 220 5.77 -28.31 -12.48
C SER A 220 5.31 -29.76 -12.34
N GLY A 221 4.93 -30.18 -11.12
CA GLY A 221 4.54 -31.55 -10.79
C GLY A 221 3.14 -31.64 -10.24
N ASN A 222 2.79 -32.83 -9.74
CA ASN A 222 1.47 -33.11 -9.19
C ASN A 222 1.21 -32.25 -7.95
N SER A 223 0.24 -31.34 -8.06
CA SER A 223 -0.02 -30.32 -7.05
C SER A 223 -1.51 -30.10 -6.85
N GLN A 224 -1.90 -29.78 -5.62
CA GLN A 224 -3.27 -29.46 -5.25
C GLN A 224 -3.32 -28.11 -4.56
N LEU A 225 -4.14 -27.19 -5.07
CA LEU A 225 -4.54 -25.97 -4.36
C LEU A 225 -5.81 -26.27 -3.56
N ALA A 226 -5.80 -25.98 -2.27
CA ALA A 226 -6.90 -26.25 -1.37
C ALA A 226 -7.08 -25.12 -0.35
N VAL A 227 -8.24 -25.09 0.28
CA VAL A 227 -8.55 -24.24 1.43
C VAL A 227 -8.98 -25.11 2.60
N GLY A 228 -8.53 -24.80 3.80
CA GLY A 228 -8.87 -25.58 4.99
C GLY A 228 -8.10 -25.18 6.23
N LYS A 229 -8.44 -25.79 7.36
CA LYS A 229 -7.70 -25.59 8.62
C LYS A 229 -6.34 -26.31 8.62
N ASP A 230 -6.30 -27.45 7.96
CA ASP A 230 -5.12 -28.30 7.81
C ASP A 230 -5.25 -29.23 6.60
N ALA A 231 -4.20 -30.01 6.32
CA ALA A 231 -4.17 -30.90 5.17
C ALA A 231 -5.17 -32.06 5.22
N ALA A 232 -5.70 -32.41 6.39
CA ALA A 232 -6.75 -33.42 6.55
C ALA A 232 -8.15 -32.80 6.37
N ASN A 233 -8.35 -31.58 6.87
CA ASN A 233 -9.59 -30.82 6.84
C ASN A 233 -9.56 -29.74 5.74
N LYS A 234 -9.47 -30.19 4.48
CA LYS A 234 -9.35 -29.31 3.31
C LYS A 234 -10.42 -29.57 2.24
N SER A 235 -10.77 -28.51 1.53
CA SER A 235 -11.55 -28.53 0.30
C SER A 235 -10.64 -28.17 -0.88
N MET A 236 -10.68 -28.99 -1.92
CA MET A 236 -9.87 -28.77 -3.12
C MET A 236 -10.44 -27.62 -3.95
N LEU A 237 -9.58 -26.70 -4.36
CA LEU A 237 -9.91 -25.56 -5.22
C LEU A 237 -9.40 -25.74 -6.64
N ALA A 238 -8.21 -26.32 -6.81
CA ALA A 238 -7.65 -26.68 -8.10
C ALA A 238 -6.70 -27.88 -8.00
N ASN A 239 -6.53 -28.61 -9.09
CA ASN A 239 -5.61 -29.74 -9.19
C ASN A 239 -4.75 -29.61 -10.46
N MET A 240 -3.51 -30.05 -10.32
CA MET A 240 -2.50 -30.08 -11.37
C MET A 240 -1.87 -31.47 -11.41
N GLU A 241 -1.78 -32.02 -12.62
CA GLU A 241 -1.09 -33.28 -12.92
C GLU A 241 -0.03 -33.04 -13.99
N GLU A 242 1.20 -33.49 -13.74
CA GLU A 242 2.33 -33.34 -14.67
C GLU A 242 2.48 -31.88 -15.17
N GLY A 243 2.33 -30.91 -14.26
CA GLY A 243 2.44 -29.47 -14.57
C GLY A 243 1.23 -28.87 -15.29
N LYS A 244 0.19 -29.67 -15.58
CA LYS A 244 -1.04 -29.21 -16.26
C LYS A 244 -2.21 -29.16 -15.29
N VAL A 245 -2.85 -27.99 -15.21
CA VAL A 245 -4.08 -27.82 -14.42
C VAL A 245 -5.19 -28.63 -15.09
N ASN A 246 -5.68 -29.66 -14.41
CA ASN A 246 -6.73 -30.56 -14.94
C ASN A 246 -8.09 -30.34 -14.25
N TYR A 247 -8.14 -29.58 -13.15
CA TYR A 247 -9.36 -29.26 -12.44
C TYR A 247 -9.27 -27.90 -11.75
N VAL A 248 -10.38 -27.16 -11.79
CA VAL A 248 -10.63 -25.96 -11.00
C VAL A 248 -12.09 -26.03 -10.53
N ALA A 249 -12.32 -25.84 -9.23
CA ALA A 249 -13.66 -25.83 -8.65
C ALA A 249 -14.54 -24.75 -9.31
N LYS A 250 -15.82 -25.06 -9.54
CA LYS A 250 -16.72 -24.21 -10.34
C LYS A 250 -16.91 -22.82 -9.74
N ASP A 251 -17.05 -22.74 -8.42
CA ASP A 251 -17.18 -21.51 -7.64
C ASP A 251 -15.86 -20.74 -7.50
N PHE A 252 -14.73 -21.41 -7.73
CA PHE A 252 -13.39 -20.81 -7.71
C PHE A 252 -12.86 -20.42 -9.10
N ASN A 253 -13.53 -20.84 -10.18
CA ASN A 253 -13.06 -20.70 -11.55
C ASN A 253 -12.71 -19.25 -11.94
N ARG A 254 -13.60 -18.30 -11.66
CA ARG A 254 -13.37 -16.87 -11.94
C ARG A 254 -12.14 -16.34 -11.21
N GLU A 255 -12.02 -16.65 -9.92
CA GLU A 255 -10.90 -16.24 -9.08
C GLU A 255 -9.57 -16.82 -9.58
N PHE A 256 -9.59 -18.09 -10.02
CA PHE A 256 -8.40 -18.78 -10.50
C PHE A 256 -7.87 -18.23 -11.83
N TYR A 257 -8.74 -18.00 -12.80
CA TYR A 257 -8.34 -17.56 -14.15
C TYR A 257 -8.23 -16.04 -14.28
N SER A 258 -8.92 -15.29 -13.43
CA SER A 258 -8.89 -13.83 -13.40
C SER A 258 -8.84 -13.33 -11.96
N PRO A 259 -7.73 -13.61 -11.24
CA PRO A 259 -7.59 -13.17 -9.87
C PRO A 259 -7.66 -11.63 -9.80
N PRO A 260 -8.32 -11.08 -8.77
CA PRO A 260 -8.33 -9.64 -8.54
C PRO A 260 -6.88 -9.16 -8.40
N LEU A 261 -6.54 -8.12 -9.15
CA LEU A 261 -5.21 -7.53 -9.10
C LEU A 261 -5.06 -6.67 -7.84
N PRO A 262 -3.91 -6.73 -7.15
CA PRO A 262 -3.64 -5.84 -6.04
C PRO A 262 -3.61 -4.39 -6.50
N GLN A 263 -4.07 -3.50 -5.63
CA GLN A 263 -3.78 -2.07 -5.70
C GLN A 263 -2.71 -1.77 -4.65
N THR A 264 -1.60 -1.19 -5.09
CA THR A 264 -0.52 -0.74 -4.22
C THR A 264 -0.82 0.66 -3.69
N PHE A 265 -0.61 0.84 -2.39
CA PHE A 265 -0.62 2.13 -1.71
C PHE A 265 0.73 2.30 -1.01
N TRP A 266 1.46 3.33 -1.41
CA TRP A 266 2.73 3.69 -0.80
C TRP A 266 2.49 4.44 0.52
N LEU A 267 3.40 4.25 1.45
CA LEU A 267 3.33 4.79 2.80
C LEU A 267 4.66 5.48 3.12
N ASP A 268 4.60 6.60 3.84
CA ASP A 268 5.75 7.33 4.32
C ASP A 268 5.56 7.66 5.81
N HIS A 269 6.27 6.97 6.69
CA HIS A 269 6.24 7.19 8.14
C HIS A 269 4.81 7.29 8.74
N GLY A 270 3.99 6.27 8.47
CA GLY A 270 2.59 6.22 8.94
C GLY A 270 1.67 7.24 8.28
N LYS A 271 2.07 7.81 7.17
CA LYS A 271 1.23 8.62 6.29
C LYS A 271 0.98 7.86 4.97
N GLY A 272 0.14 8.40 4.09
CA GLY A 272 -0.52 7.64 3.02
C GLY A 272 -1.85 7.02 3.46
N PHE A 273 -2.46 6.19 2.60
CA PHE A 273 -3.82 5.66 2.83
C PHE A 273 -3.87 4.65 3.99
N THR A 274 -4.81 4.83 4.91
CA THR A 274 -5.01 3.87 6.02
C THR A 274 -5.55 2.54 5.49
N LYS A 275 -5.50 1.50 6.33
CA LYS A 275 -6.10 0.18 6.03
C LYS A 275 -7.55 0.30 5.55
N GLU A 276 -8.34 1.11 6.26
CA GLU A 276 -9.76 1.30 5.98
C GLU A 276 -9.97 2.06 4.66
N GLN A 277 -9.20 3.14 4.43
CA GLN A 277 -9.27 3.90 3.18
C GLN A 277 -8.86 3.06 1.98
N ALA A 278 -7.77 2.29 2.08
CA ALA A 278 -7.33 1.36 1.04
C ALA A 278 -8.42 0.34 0.72
N ALA A 279 -9.06 -0.24 1.74
CA ALA A 279 -10.17 -1.17 1.57
C ALA A 279 -11.40 -0.53 0.92
N ASN A 280 -11.69 0.74 1.20
CA ASN A 280 -12.79 1.48 0.58
C ASN A 280 -12.49 1.78 -0.90
N LEU A 281 -11.27 2.21 -1.20
CA LEU A 281 -10.80 2.52 -2.57
C LEU A 281 -10.91 1.32 -3.51
N VAL A 282 -10.42 0.15 -3.10
CA VAL A 282 -10.49 -1.07 -3.95
C VAL A 282 -11.90 -1.61 -4.14
N GLN A 283 -12.84 -1.19 -3.28
CA GLN A 283 -14.27 -1.45 -3.45
C GLN A 283 -14.96 -0.40 -4.35
N GLY A 284 -14.20 0.53 -4.94
CA GLY A 284 -14.68 1.57 -5.83
C GLY A 284 -15.27 2.80 -5.13
N ARG A 285 -15.11 2.90 -3.81
CA ARG A 285 -15.58 4.07 -3.04
C ARG A 285 -14.55 5.19 -3.06
N ALA A 286 -15.00 6.41 -2.85
CA ALA A 286 -14.13 7.58 -2.74
C ALA A 286 -13.75 7.81 -1.28
N VAL A 287 -12.55 8.34 -1.03
CA VAL A 287 -12.07 8.72 0.30
C VAL A 287 -11.55 10.16 0.25
N TYR A 288 -11.75 10.93 1.30
CA TYR A 288 -11.21 12.28 1.42
C TYR A 288 -9.80 12.25 2.01
N ARG A 289 -8.93 13.11 1.49
CA ARG A 289 -7.58 13.34 1.99
C ARG A 289 -7.33 14.83 2.07
N ASP A 290 -6.72 15.27 3.17
CA ASP A 290 -6.37 16.66 3.41
C ASP A 290 -4.87 16.93 3.58
N ASP A 291 -4.07 15.92 3.26
CA ASP A 291 -2.62 15.85 3.42
C ASP A 291 -1.91 15.45 2.12
N LEU A 292 -2.54 15.71 0.96
CA LEU A 292 -1.95 15.40 -0.35
C LEU A 292 -0.94 16.47 -0.76
N LEU A 293 0.09 16.07 -1.52
CA LEU A 293 1.03 16.99 -2.15
C LEU A 293 0.97 16.88 -3.68
N SER A 294 1.00 18.03 -4.35
CA SER A 294 1.15 18.07 -5.80
C SER A 294 2.57 17.65 -6.20
N ARG A 295 2.81 17.43 -7.50
CA ARG A 295 4.17 17.17 -8.02
C ARG A 295 5.16 18.30 -7.69
N GLU A 296 4.65 19.52 -7.51
CA GLU A 296 5.44 20.70 -7.14
C GLU A 296 5.64 20.82 -5.62
N GLY A 297 5.09 19.89 -4.83
CA GLY A 297 5.14 19.91 -3.37
C GLY A 297 4.09 20.81 -2.72
N ASN A 298 3.10 21.31 -3.47
CA ASN A 298 2.05 22.17 -2.92
C ASN A 298 1.00 21.31 -2.21
N PRO A 299 0.66 21.61 -0.94
CA PRO A 299 -0.36 20.87 -0.21
C PRO A 299 -1.75 21.17 -0.76
N TYR A 300 -2.58 20.13 -0.88
CA TYR A 300 -3.97 20.25 -1.30
C TYR A 300 -4.85 19.19 -0.65
N LYS A 301 -6.17 19.40 -0.76
CA LYS A 301 -7.19 18.47 -0.28
C LYS A 301 -8.03 17.99 -1.44
N ALA A 302 -8.39 16.71 -1.44
CA ALA A 302 -9.23 16.14 -2.47
C ALA A 302 -9.94 14.88 -2.00
N TRP A 303 -11.06 14.57 -2.66
CA TRP A 303 -11.57 13.21 -2.70
C TRP A 303 -10.81 12.40 -3.74
N MET A 304 -10.42 11.19 -3.37
CA MET A 304 -9.66 10.25 -4.16
C MET A 304 -10.52 9.01 -4.44
N GLN A 305 -10.58 8.57 -5.70
CA GLN A 305 -11.25 7.34 -6.12
C GLN A 305 -10.39 6.63 -7.17
N LEU A 306 -10.31 5.30 -7.16
CA LEU A 306 -9.61 4.57 -8.22
C LEU A 306 -10.36 4.70 -9.55
N ASP A 307 -9.64 5.03 -10.63
CA ASP A 307 -10.18 5.18 -11.98
C ASP A 307 -10.22 3.82 -12.69
N THR A 308 -11.37 3.15 -12.63
CA THR A 308 -11.59 1.86 -13.30
C THR A 308 -11.96 1.98 -14.78
N GLU A 309 -12.13 3.20 -15.30
CA GLU A 309 -12.42 3.44 -16.72
C GLU A 309 -11.12 3.63 -17.55
N LYS A 310 -9.96 3.72 -16.89
CA LYS A 310 -8.64 3.84 -17.52
C LYS A 310 -7.85 2.54 -17.44
N GLU A 311 -6.87 2.43 -18.33
CA GLU A 311 -5.86 1.37 -18.26
C GLU A 311 -5.03 1.50 -16.98
N ARG A 312 -4.56 0.36 -16.49
CA ARG A 312 -3.61 0.31 -15.38
C ARG A 312 -2.25 0.82 -15.82
N ASP A 313 -1.46 1.30 -14.87
CA ASP A 313 -0.08 1.70 -15.12
C ASP A 313 0.86 0.50 -15.33
N ARG A 314 2.15 0.78 -15.54
CA ARG A 314 3.19 -0.25 -15.78
C ARG A 314 3.38 -1.18 -14.58
N GLN A 315 2.99 -0.76 -13.38
CA GLN A 315 3.03 -1.52 -12.14
C GLN A 315 1.69 -2.23 -11.87
N ASN A 316 0.79 -2.27 -12.85
CA ASN A 316 -0.56 -2.82 -12.75
C ASN A 316 -1.44 -2.15 -11.69
N ASN A 317 -1.22 -0.88 -11.36
CA ASN A 317 -2.09 -0.11 -10.47
C ASN A 317 -3.13 0.69 -11.24
N LEU A 318 -4.29 0.92 -10.63
CA LEU A 318 -5.26 1.89 -11.13
C LEU A 318 -4.78 3.31 -10.79
N THR A 319 -5.05 4.24 -11.71
CA THR A 319 -4.83 5.68 -11.45
C THR A 319 -5.93 6.25 -10.55
N PHE A 320 -5.75 7.46 -10.03
CA PHE A 320 -6.76 8.14 -9.21
C PHE A 320 -7.54 9.18 -10.01
N ARG A 321 -8.86 9.22 -9.77
CA ARG A 321 -9.70 10.41 -9.96
C ARG A 321 -9.61 11.26 -8.71
N GLN A 322 -9.44 12.56 -8.92
CA GLN A 322 -9.34 13.54 -7.86
C GLN A 322 -10.47 14.56 -8.00
N PHE A 323 -11.14 14.85 -6.89
CA PHE A 323 -12.15 15.91 -6.80
C PHE A 323 -11.66 16.92 -5.75
N THR A 324 -11.07 18.02 -6.23
CA THR A 324 -10.48 19.09 -5.40
C THR A 324 -11.56 19.87 -4.65
N ASN A 325 -11.17 20.77 -3.74
CA ASN A 325 -12.12 21.66 -3.07
C ASN A 325 -12.97 22.49 -4.05
N ALA A 326 -12.44 22.84 -5.24
CA ALA A 326 -13.21 23.58 -6.24
C ALA A 326 -14.42 22.79 -6.77
N TYR A 327 -14.39 21.46 -6.64
CA TYR A 327 -15.52 20.59 -6.95
C TYR A 327 -16.70 20.76 -5.99
N GLY A 328 -16.45 21.24 -4.76
CA GLY A 328 -17.49 21.66 -3.82
C GLY A 328 -18.32 20.52 -3.20
N TYR A 329 -17.77 19.32 -3.09
CA TYR A 329 -18.45 18.21 -2.41
C TYR A 329 -18.28 18.28 -0.89
N ASP A 330 -19.25 18.92 -0.23
CA ASP A 330 -19.32 19.06 1.23
C ASP A 330 -20.30 18.01 1.81
N VAL A 331 -19.76 16.99 2.49
CA VAL A 331 -20.53 15.90 3.08
C VAL A 331 -21.46 16.41 4.19
N LYS A 332 -20.99 17.35 5.00
CA LYS A 332 -21.76 17.87 6.12
C LYS A 332 -22.99 18.61 5.63
N ALA A 333 -22.80 19.52 4.66
CA ALA A 333 -23.90 20.22 4.02
C ALA A 333 -24.88 19.25 3.33
N LEU A 334 -24.38 18.19 2.68
CA LEU A 334 -25.23 17.19 2.05
C LEU A 334 -26.04 16.37 3.06
N LEU A 335 -25.47 16.02 4.22
CA LEU A 335 -26.18 15.28 5.26
C LEU A 335 -27.38 16.07 5.81
N ASP A 336 -27.24 17.40 5.90
CA ASP A 336 -28.29 18.29 6.37
C ASP A 336 -29.54 18.30 5.47
N ASP A 337 -29.42 17.89 4.21
CA ASP A 337 -30.54 17.78 3.26
C ASP A 337 -31.45 16.56 3.53
N TYR A 338 -31.03 15.61 4.37
CA TYR A 338 -31.75 14.35 4.59
C TYR A 338 -32.24 14.19 6.04
N LYS A 339 -33.34 13.45 6.19
CA LYS A 339 -33.96 13.09 7.48
C LYS A 339 -33.19 11.94 8.15
N ILE A 340 -31.93 12.20 8.52
CA ILE A 340 -31.05 11.23 9.19
C ILE A 340 -31.02 11.53 10.69
N LYS A 341 -31.41 10.56 11.53
CA LYS A 341 -31.54 10.77 12.98
C LYS A 341 -30.20 11.04 13.67
N GLU A 342 -29.12 10.42 13.20
CA GLU A 342 -27.78 10.60 13.75
C GLU A 342 -27.31 12.06 13.65
N MET A 343 -27.87 12.86 12.73
CA MET A 343 -27.55 14.29 12.60
C MET A 343 -28.08 15.16 13.75
N ALA A 344 -29.03 14.66 14.56
CA ALA A 344 -29.56 15.40 15.71
C ALA A 344 -28.59 15.42 16.91
N ASP A 345 -27.66 14.46 16.98
CA ASP A 345 -26.64 14.37 18.02
C ASP A 345 -25.29 14.79 17.41
N PRO A 346 -24.66 15.88 17.89
CA PRO A 346 -23.41 16.38 17.31
C PRO A 346 -22.28 15.35 17.26
N LYS A 347 -22.16 14.46 18.25
CA LYS A 347 -21.11 13.43 18.28
C LYS A 347 -21.39 12.34 17.25
N LYS A 348 -22.66 11.96 17.07
CA LYS A 348 -23.04 10.97 16.06
C LYS A 348 -22.94 11.56 14.65
N ALA A 349 -23.27 12.84 14.47
CA ALA A 349 -23.10 13.56 13.22
C ALA A 349 -21.61 13.59 12.81
N GLU A 350 -20.72 13.96 13.73
CA GLU A 350 -19.27 13.97 13.50
C GLU A 350 -18.72 12.57 13.19
N ALA A 351 -19.17 11.54 13.92
CA ALA A 351 -18.77 10.16 13.64
C ALA A 351 -19.27 9.67 12.27
N LEU A 352 -20.49 10.07 11.87
CA LEU A 352 -21.06 9.76 10.57
C LEU A 352 -20.29 10.44 9.44
N GLU A 353 -20.00 11.73 9.60
CA GLU A 353 -19.16 12.50 8.67
C GLU A 353 -17.79 11.84 8.52
N THR A 354 -17.12 11.54 9.64
CA THR A 354 -15.81 10.86 9.67
C THR A 354 -15.84 9.53 8.93
N ALA A 355 -16.89 8.72 9.13
CA ALA A 355 -17.06 7.47 8.43
C ALA A 355 -17.19 7.69 6.91
N LEU A 356 -18.03 8.64 6.49
CA LEU A 356 -18.26 8.93 5.07
C LEU A 356 -17.02 9.51 4.38
N ILE A 357 -16.26 10.40 5.03
CA ILE A 357 -15.00 10.92 4.47
C ILE A 357 -13.92 9.85 4.38
N ASN A 358 -13.92 8.84 5.26
CA ASN A 358 -13.08 7.67 5.09
C ASN A 358 -13.54 6.74 3.95
N GLY A 359 -14.69 7.02 3.32
CA GLY A 359 -15.30 6.20 2.29
C GLY A 359 -16.10 5.02 2.82
N ASN A 360 -16.40 5.00 4.12
CA ASN A 360 -17.21 3.94 4.72
C ASN A 360 -18.65 3.99 4.22
N ARG A 361 -19.34 2.86 4.42
CA ARG A 361 -20.78 2.74 4.18
C ARG A 361 -21.51 2.55 5.52
N PRO A 362 -21.62 3.58 6.37
CA PRO A 362 -22.24 3.45 7.70
C PRO A 362 -23.74 3.14 7.61
N LEU A 363 -24.26 2.46 8.63
CA LEU A 363 -25.69 2.24 8.81
C LEU A 363 -26.27 3.44 9.58
N VAL A 364 -27.29 4.07 9.01
CA VAL A 364 -27.98 5.24 9.57
C VAL A 364 -29.47 4.95 9.74
N THR A 365 -30.14 5.72 10.58
CA THR A 365 -31.58 5.64 10.79
C THR A 365 -32.25 6.81 10.07
N VAL A 366 -33.04 6.51 9.05
CA VAL A 366 -33.81 7.49 8.29
C VAL A 366 -35.30 7.39 8.59
N GLU A 367 -35.99 8.51 8.44
CA GLU A 367 -37.45 8.53 8.50
C GLU A 367 -38.05 8.45 7.08
N LYS A 368 -38.95 7.49 6.88
CA LYS A 368 -39.74 7.30 5.66
C LYS A 368 -41.21 7.17 6.04
N ASP A 369 -42.07 8.05 5.53
CA ASP A 369 -43.51 8.04 5.82
C ASP A 369 -43.84 8.03 7.33
N GLY A 370 -43.03 8.70 8.15
CA GLY A 370 -43.16 8.72 9.60
C GLY A 370 -42.67 7.45 10.32
N GLN A 371 -42.15 6.46 9.60
CA GLN A 371 -41.54 5.26 10.15
C GLN A 371 -40.02 5.31 10.05
N GLU A 372 -39.37 4.80 11.09
CA GLU A 372 -37.91 4.68 11.13
C GLU A 372 -37.47 3.43 10.36
N THR A 373 -36.50 3.59 9.48
CA THR A 373 -35.88 2.48 8.76
C THR A 373 -34.37 2.66 8.75
N LYS A 374 -33.65 1.56 8.89
CA LYS A 374 -32.18 1.54 8.78
C LYS A 374 -31.76 1.46 7.33
N MET A 375 -30.81 2.30 6.94
CA MET A 375 -30.25 2.37 5.60
C MET A 375 -28.74 2.48 5.68
N TYR A 376 -28.04 1.83 4.76
CA TYR A 376 -26.63 2.08 4.52
C TYR A 376 -26.47 3.34 3.68
N LEU A 377 -25.55 4.21 4.06
CA LEU A 377 -25.27 5.49 3.41
C LEU A 377 -23.90 5.48 2.76
N GLU A 378 -23.76 6.00 1.54
CA GLU A 378 -22.48 6.08 0.83
C GLU A 378 -22.33 7.39 0.07
N THR A 379 -21.12 7.94 0.03
CA THR A 379 -20.78 9.11 -0.78
C THR A 379 -20.70 8.76 -2.26
N ALA A 380 -21.41 9.52 -3.10
CA ALA A 380 -21.33 9.45 -4.56
C ALA A 380 -20.67 10.73 -5.10
N VAL A 381 -19.39 10.93 -4.76
CA VAL A 381 -18.64 12.18 -5.00
C VAL A 381 -18.78 12.64 -6.45
N ARG A 382 -18.52 11.77 -7.44
CA ARG A 382 -18.64 12.07 -8.88
C ARG A 382 -19.98 12.71 -9.31
N TYR A 383 -21.05 12.43 -8.58
CA TYR A 383 -22.40 12.94 -8.86
C TYR A 383 -22.84 14.02 -7.88
N GLY A 384 -21.98 14.31 -6.90
CA GLY A 384 -22.21 15.14 -5.73
C GLY A 384 -23.49 14.84 -4.99
N LYS A 385 -23.73 13.54 -4.72
CA LYS A 385 -24.91 13.06 -4.00
C LYS A 385 -24.52 12.06 -2.92
N LEU A 386 -25.51 11.68 -2.12
CA LEU A 386 -25.47 10.51 -1.27
C LEU A 386 -26.33 9.39 -1.90
N ASN A 387 -25.90 8.15 -1.70
CA ASN A 387 -26.61 6.95 -2.10
C ASN A 387 -27.09 6.19 -0.85
N PHE A 388 -28.32 5.70 -0.90
CA PHE A 388 -28.93 4.93 0.17
C PHE A 388 -29.14 3.49 -0.30
N TYR A 389 -28.85 2.54 0.58
CA TYR A 389 -29.05 1.12 0.32
C TYR A 389 -29.81 0.49 1.50
N ALA A 390 -30.79 -0.34 1.22
CA ALA A 390 -31.41 -1.19 2.22
C ALA A 390 -30.38 -2.18 2.80
N GLU A 391 -30.70 -2.80 3.93
CA GLU A 391 -29.78 -3.75 4.60
C GLU A 391 -29.38 -4.95 3.72
N ASN A 392 -30.23 -5.31 2.75
CA ASN A 392 -29.93 -6.34 1.75
C ASN A 392 -29.06 -5.85 0.57
N GLY A 393 -28.59 -4.60 0.60
CA GLY A 393 -27.76 -3.98 -0.42
C GLY A 393 -28.51 -3.40 -1.62
N LYS A 394 -29.85 -3.47 -1.64
CA LYS A 394 -30.66 -2.89 -2.73
C LYS A 394 -30.60 -1.35 -2.66
N PRO A 395 -30.30 -0.65 -3.76
CA PRO A 395 -30.34 0.81 -3.78
C PRO A 395 -31.78 1.31 -3.61
N GLU A 396 -31.95 2.37 -2.82
CA GLU A 396 -33.21 3.07 -2.59
C GLU A 396 -33.14 4.51 -3.11
N LYS A 397 -34.27 5.06 -3.54
CA LYS A 397 -34.33 6.43 -4.06
C LYS A 397 -34.11 7.41 -2.91
N ARG A 398 -33.02 8.19 -2.96
CA ARG A 398 -32.65 9.15 -1.92
C ARG A 398 -33.74 10.20 -1.66
N GLU A 399 -34.52 10.53 -2.69
CA GLU A 399 -35.60 11.52 -2.63
C GLU A 399 -36.67 11.13 -1.60
N GLN A 400 -36.78 9.84 -1.26
CA GLN A 400 -37.67 9.34 -0.20
C GLN A 400 -37.25 9.80 1.21
N PHE A 401 -35.98 10.17 1.40
CA PHE A 401 -35.40 10.53 2.70
C PHE A 401 -35.03 12.02 2.79
N GLN A 402 -35.27 12.78 1.72
CA GLN A 402 -34.91 14.18 1.64
C GLN A 402 -35.87 15.05 2.47
N LYS A 403 -35.36 16.13 3.08
CA LYS A 403 -36.18 17.17 3.69
C LYS A 403 -36.83 18.02 2.60
N GLU A 404 -37.99 18.62 2.90
CA GLU A 404 -38.67 19.52 1.96
C GLU A 404 -37.78 20.71 1.54
N THR A 405 -36.94 21.21 2.46
CA THR A 405 -35.94 22.26 2.19
C THR A 405 -34.80 21.84 1.24
N GLY A 406 -34.52 20.53 1.11
CA GLY A 406 -33.46 20.01 0.24
C GLY A 406 -33.86 19.95 -1.25
N LEU A 407 -35.17 19.96 -1.56
CA LEU A 407 -35.69 19.92 -2.93
C LEU A 407 -35.30 21.17 -3.73
N GLU A 408 -35.17 22.33 -3.07
CA GLU A 408 -34.79 23.60 -3.72
C GLU A 408 -33.27 23.71 -4.01
N MET A 409 -32.40 23.17 -3.14
CA MET A 409 -30.94 23.25 -3.30
C MET A 409 -30.35 22.23 -4.27
N SER A 410 -30.97 21.05 -4.43
CA SER A 410 -30.48 20.00 -5.35
C SER A 410 -30.39 20.46 -6.81
N ASN A 411 -31.26 21.39 -7.22
CA ASN A 411 -31.25 22.01 -8.54
C ASN A 411 -30.05 22.96 -8.76
N THR A 412 -29.49 23.54 -7.71
CA THR A 412 -28.38 24.51 -7.78
C THR A 412 -27.03 23.81 -7.93
N PHE A 413 -26.82 22.70 -7.20
CA PHE A 413 -25.60 21.89 -7.33
C PHE A 413 -25.53 21.18 -8.69
N THR A 414 -26.65 20.60 -9.15
CA THR A 414 -26.71 19.94 -10.46
C THR A 414 -26.45 20.92 -11.62
N LYS A 415 -26.98 22.16 -11.54
CA LYS A 415 -26.67 23.23 -12.51
C LYS A 415 -25.21 23.69 -12.48
N LYS A 416 -24.59 23.82 -11.29
CA LYS A 416 -23.15 24.13 -11.17
C LYS A 416 -22.29 23.02 -11.78
N MET A 417 -22.64 21.76 -11.57
CA MET A 417 -21.95 20.61 -12.17
C MET A 417 -22.06 20.56 -13.69
N GLU A 418 -23.22 20.84 -14.27
CA GLU A 418 -23.38 20.88 -15.73
C GLU A 418 -22.50 21.95 -16.39
N GLN A 419 -22.18 23.04 -15.67
CA GLN A 419 -21.23 24.07 -16.11
C GLN A 419 -19.76 23.76 -15.78
N SER A 420 -19.47 22.77 -14.93
CA SER A 420 -18.12 22.44 -14.46
C SER A 420 -17.67 21.00 -14.77
N LYS A 421 -18.45 20.23 -15.54
CA LYS A 421 -18.02 18.92 -16.08
C LYS A 421 -16.68 18.98 -16.84
N ASP A 422 -16.30 20.15 -17.35
CA ASP A 422 -15.01 20.40 -18.02
C ASP A 422 -13.94 21.06 -17.13
N LYS A 423 -14.24 21.40 -15.87
CA LYS A 423 -13.29 22.06 -14.96
C LYS A 423 -13.04 21.23 -13.70
N GLU A 424 -11.82 20.71 -13.63
CA GLU A 424 -11.18 20.07 -12.47
C GLU A 424 -11.63 18.64 -12.10
N VAL A 425 -11.55 17.72 -13.05
CA VAL A 425 -10.92 16.42 -12.73
C VAL A 425 -9.44 16.58 -13.04
N ALA A 426 -8.66 17.03 -12.06
CA ALA A 426 -7.22 17.08 -12.20
C ALA A 426 -6.71 15.63 -12.32
N GLN A 427 -6.12 15.31 -13.47
CA GLN A 427 -5.42 14.05 -13.67
C GLN A 427 -4.06 14.17 -13.03
N GLY A 428 -3.85 13.49 -11.92
CA GLY A 428 -2.59 13.52 -11.22
C GLY A 428 -2.32 12.19 -10.53
N GLN A 429 -1.05 11.81 -10.49
CA GLN A 429 -0.54 10.92 -9.46
C GLN A 429 -0.51 11.74 -8.17
N GLY A 430 -1.64 11.80 -7.47
CA GLY A 430 -1.68 12.42 -6.14
C GLY A 430 -0.90 11.52 -5.21
N MET A 431 0.28 11.97 -4.80
CA MET A 431 1.03 11.30 -3.74
C MET A 431 0.43 11.80 -2.43
N GLY A 432 -0.23 10.91 -1.70
CA GLY A 432 -0.39 11.13 -0.27
C GLY A 432 1.01 11.07 0.33
N VAL A 433 1.38 12.10 1.09
CA VAL A 433 2.51 11.95 2.01
C VAL A 433 2.10 10.88 2.98
#